data_AF-A0A3C0KWR0-F1
#
_entry.id   AF-A0A3C0KWR0-F1
#
_cell.length_a   1.000
_cell.length_b   1.000
_cell.length_c   1.000
_cell.angle_alpha   90.00
_cell.angle_beta   90.00
_cell.angle_gamma   90.00
#
_symmetry.space_group_name_H-M   'P 1'
#
loop_
_entity.id
_entity.type
_entity.pdbx_description
1 polymer ?
#
loop_
_entity_poly.entity_id
_entity_poly.type
_entity_poly.pdbx_seq_one_letter_code
_entity_poly.pdbx_strand_id
1 'polypeptide(L)'
;MMQRYLLFALTNASAFSKNLLLTLEEVSAVSRSNNLFISAIILIAMAFSACSSKEAPPGNQKSDMPFDPKVFKVADAGSNKVRGQVLYVPIYSNIPDKNNKQFDLSAFIAIHNTDLKTPIKITKVLFFNNDGELVKEFIDAERSLGPLGATNFYIPQSDQSGTGANFLIEWIADIPVSEPLIESVMLNIEGNRGISFLSRGKVIREIR
;
A
#
# COMPACT_ATOMS: atom_id res chain seq x y z
N MET A 1 -48.63 48.15 65.22
CA MET A 1 -49.01 46.77 64.80
C MET A 1 -48.94 46.58 63.28
N MET A 2 -49.30 47.58 62.45
CA MET A 2 -49.30 47.47 60.97
C MET A 2 -47.92 47.40 60.29
N GLN A 3 -46.88 48.01 60.85
CA GLN A 3 -45.52 48.01 60.25
C GLN A 3 -44.82 46.65 60.27
N ARG A 4 -45.15 45.76 61.23
CA ARG A 4 -44.53 44.43 61.32
C ARG A 4 -45.08 43.43 60.31
N TYR A 5 -46.34 43.57 59.91
CA TYR A 5 -46.96 42.73 58.89
C TYR A 5 -46.49 43.06 57.47
N LEU A 6 -46.26 44.35 57.17
CA LEU A 6 -45.73 44.77 55.87
C LEU A 6 -44.30 44.25 55.65
N LEU A 7 -43.46 44.28 56.70
CA LEU A 7 -42.09 43.79 56.64
C LEU A 7 -42.03 42.27 56.44
N PHE A 8 -42.95 41.52 57.06
CA PHE A 8 -43.04 40.06 56.94
C PHE A 8 -43.60 39.61 55.57
N ALA A 9 -44.52 40.38 54.99
CA ALA A 9 -45.02 40.15 53.63
C ALA A 9 -43.95 40.43 52.57
N LEU A 10 -43.14 41.47 52.75
CA LEU A 10 -42.05 41.83 51.84
C LEU A 10 -40.88 40.84 51.88
N THR A 11 -40.51 40.29 53.05
CA THR A 11 -39.48 39.24 53.14
C THR A 11 -39.94 37.93 52.50
N ASN A 12 -41.18 37.50 52.70
CA ASN A 12 -41.69 36.26 52.09
C ASN A 12 -41.86 36.36 50.57
N ALA A 13 -42.28 37.51 50.03
CA ALA A 13 -42.33 37.74 48.59
C ALA A 13 -40.93 37.69 47.95
N SER A 14 -39.91 38.22 48.65
CA SER A 14 -38.52 38.19 48.18
C SER A 14 -37.90 36.78 48.19
N ALA A 15 -38.28 35.94 49.16
CA ALA A 15 -37.82 34.56 49.25
C ALA A 15 -38.47 33.67 48.19
N PHE A 16 -39.77 33.86 47.92
CA PHE A 16 -40.49 33.14 46.86
C PHE A 16 -39.98 33.51 45.47
N SER A 17 -39.71 34.81 45.23
CA SER A 17 -39.11 35.29 43.98
C SER A 17 -37.72 34.69 43.72
N LYS A 18 -36.86 34.61 44.74
CA LYS A 18 -35.51 34.02 44.62
C LYS A 18 -35.55 32.51 44.37
N ASN A 19 -36.41 31.77 45.05
CA ASN A 19 -36.56 30.33 44.80
C ASN A 19 -37.12 30.04 43.41
N LEU A 20 -38.08 30.83 42.92
CA LEU A 20 -38.62 30.68 41.57
C LEU A 20 -37.54 30.98 40.50
N LEU A 21 -36.72 32.02 40.71
CA LEU A 21 -35.63 32.36 39.79
C LEU A 21 -34.56 31.26 39.73
N LEU A 22 -34.17 30.70 40.89
CA LEU A 22 -33.22 29.59 40.97
C LEU A 22 -33.74 28.34 40.25
N THR A 23 -35.02 28.01 40.42
CA THR A 23 -35.63 26.87 39.71
C THR A 23 -35.70 27.07 38.20
N LEU A 24 -35.92 28.30 37.73
CA LEU A 24 -35.93 28.61 36.29
C LEU A 24 -34.51 28.57 35.69
N GLU A 25 -33.49 29.01 36.44
CA GLU A 25 -32.09 28.88 36.02
C GLU A 25 -31.66 27.42 35.91
N GLU A 26 -31.98 26.57 36.89
CA GLU A 26 -31.69 25.13 36.86
C GLU A 26 -32.40 24.42 35.71
N VAL A 27 -33.69 24.71 35.47
CA VAL A 27 -34.45 24.16 34.34
C VAL A 27 -33.86 24.63 32.99
N SER A 28 -33.43 25.89 32.90
CA SER A 28 -32.77 26.42 31.70
C SER A 28 -31.39 25.81 31.46
N ALA A 29 -30.63 25.52 32.53
CA ALA A 29 -29.32 24.88 32.47
C ALA A 29 -29.41 23.40 32.08
N VAL A 30 -30.41 22.67 32.60
CA VAL A 30 -30.71 21.29 32.19
C VAL A 30 -31.18 21.25 30.73
N SER A 31 -32.01 22.19 30.29
CA SER A 31 -32.44 22.29 28.89
C SER A 31 -31.28 22.64 27.96
N ARG A 32 -30.40 23.58 28.34
CA ARG A 32 -29.17 23.91 27.58
C ARG A 32 -28.21 22.74 27.52
N SER A 33 -28.00 22.04 28.63
CA SER A 33 -27.19 20.82 28.71
C SER A 33 -27.72 19.75 27.78
N ASN A 34 -29.03 19.45 27.84
CA ASN A 34 -29.67 18.49 26.94
C ASN A 34 -29.57 18.92 25.47
N ASN A 35 -29.72 20.21 25.15
CA ASN A 35 -29.58 20.71 23.78
C ASN A 35 -28.12 20.67 23.28
N LEU A 36 -27.13 20.83 24.16
CA LEU A 36 -25.69 20.65 23.88
C LEU A 36 -25.34 19.17 23.67
N PHE A 37 -25.92 18.26 24.47
CA PHE A 37 -25.77 16.82 24.27
C PHE A 37 -26.45 16.35 22.98
N ILE A 38 -27.65 16.86 22.69
CA ILE A 38 -28.38 16.55 21.44
C ILE A 38 -27.62 17.09 20.23
N SER A 39 -27.08 18.32 20.28
CA SER A 39 -26.29 18.87 19.18
C SER A 39 -24.97 18.12 18.98
N ALA A 40 -24.30 17.68 20.06
CA ALA A 40 -23.11 16.84 19.98
C ALA A 40 -23.41 15.45 19.38
N ILE A 41 -24.54 14.82 19.74
CA ILE A 41 -24.98 13.54 19.17
C ILE A 41 -25.29 13.69 17.67
N ILE A 42 -25.94 14.80 17.26
CA ILE A 42 -26.25 15.08 15.86
C ILE A 42 -24.96 15.33 15.03
N LEU A 43 -23.97 16.04 15.58
CA LEU A 43 -22.67 16.24 14.94
C LEU A 43 -21.88 14.94 14.79
N ILE A 44 -21.92 14.06 15.80
CA ILE A 44 -21.31 12.73 15.74
C ILE A 44 -22.02 11.85 14.70
N ALA A 45 -23.34 11.88 14.63
CA ALA A 45 -24.12 11.12 13.64
C ALA A 45 -23.88 11.59 12.20
N MET A 46 -23.67 12.89 11.98
CA MET A 46 -23.30 13.43 10.66
C MET A 46 -21.86 13.07 10.26
N ALA A 47 -20.94 12.90 11.21
CA ALA A 47 -19.57 12.45 10.93
C ALA A 47 -19.49 10.98 10.47
N PHE A 48 -20.49 10.14 10.80
CA PHE A 48 -20.58 8.76 10.33
C PHE A 48 -21.18 8.61 8.92
N SER A 49 -21.72 9.68 8.33
CA SER A 49 -22.21 9.67 6.94
C SER A 49 -21.13 10.04 5.91
N ALA A 50 -19.85 10.02 6.31
CA ALA A 50 -18.73 10.16 5.38
C ALA A 50 -18.72 8.98 4.40
N CYS A 51 -19.22 9.26 3.19
CA CYS A 51 -19.28 8.44 1.98
C CYS A 51 -18.55 7.09 2.05
N SER A 52 -19.33 6.02 2.25
CA SER A 52 -18.96 4.71 1.71
C SER A 52 -19.25 4.75 0.22
N SER A 53 -18.31 5.28 -0.57
CA SER A 53 -18.25 4.89 -1.98
C SER A 53 -17.98 3.39 -1.98
N LYS A 54 -19.02 2.59 -2.23
CA LYS A 54 -18.83 1.21 -2.66
C LYS A 54 -18.12 1.29 -4.00
N GLU A 55 -16.79 1.30 -3.96
CA GLU A 55 -16.02 0.83 -5.10
C GLU A 55 -16.57 -0.58 -5.37
N ALA A 56 -17.19 -0.76 -6.53
CA ALA A 56 -17.57 -2.09 -6.97
C ALA A 56 -16.29 -2.93 -6.88
N PRO A 57 -16.34 -4.14 -6.29
CA PRO A 57 -15.20 -5.05 -6.32
C PRO A 57 -14.70 -5.10 -7.77
N PRO A 58 -13.39 -5.05 -8.04
CA PRO A 58 -12.90 -5.19 -9.40
C PRO A 58 -13.55 -6.44 -9.98
N GLY A 59 -14.48 -6.21 -10.91
CA GLY A 59 -15.21 -7.29 -11.53
C GLY A 59 -14.18 -8.20 -12.15
N ASN A 60 -14.37 -9.51 -12.02
CA ASN A 60 -13.54 -10.51 -12.68
C ASN A 60 -13.85 -10.47 -14.20
N GLN A 61 -13.62 -9.32 -14.83
CA GLN A 61 -13.90 -9.02 -16.22
C GLN A 61 -12.68 -9.49 -17.02
N LYS A 62 -12.61 -10.79 -17.27
CA LYS A 62 -11.85 -11.26 -18.44
C LYS A 62 -12.59 -10.72 -19.66
N SER A 63 -11.97 -9.79 -20.39
CA SER A 63 -12.46 -9.40 -21.70
C SER A 63 -12.39 -10.63 -22.62
N ASP A 64 -13.52 -11.06 -23.16
CA ASP A 64 -13.57 -12.22 -24.07
C ASP A 64 -12.89 -11.94 -25.43
N MET A 65 -12.55 -10.68 -25.72
CA MET A 65 -11.80 -10.31 -26.92
C MET A 65 -10.29 -10.40 -26.71
N PRO A 66 -9.55 -11.08 -27.61
CA PRO A 66 -8.09 -11.03 -27.63
C PRO A 66 -7.58 -9.60 -27.81
N PHE A 67 -6.51 -9.25 -27.11
CA PHE A 67 -5.82 -7.98 -27.28
C PHE A 67 -5.23 -7.87 -28.70
N ASP A 68 -5.57 -6.81 -29.43
CA ASP A 68 -4.95 -6.48 -30.72
C ASP A 68 -3.94 -5.33 -30.53
N PRO A 69 -2.63 -5.58 -30.64
CA PRO A 69 -1.61 -4.53 -30.55
C PRO A 69 -1.73 -3.43 -31.62
N LYS A 70 -2.51 -3.63 -32.69
CA LYS A 70 -2.71 -2.62 -33.75
C LYS A 70 -3.54 -1.42 -33.30
N VAL A 71 -4.13 -1.46 -32.11
CA VAL A 71 -4.80 -0.29 -31.52
C VAL A 71 -3.83 0.88 -31.28
N PHE A 72 -2.53 0.60 -31.13
CA PHE A 72 -1.52 1.65 -30.97
C PHE A 72 -1.12 2.23 -32.32
N LYS A 73 -1.05 3.57 -32.37
CA LYS A 73 -0.60 4.32 -33.56
C LYS A 73 0.93 4.45 -33.64
N VAL A 74 1.62 4.25 -32.52
CA VAL A 74 3.08 4.32 -32.44
C VAL A 74 3.64 3.01 -32.96
N ALA A 75 4.47 3.09 -34.00
CA ALA A 75 5.09 1.91 -34.59
C ALA A 75 6.15 1.30 -33.66
N ASP A 76 6.25 -0.02 -33.67
CA ASP A 76 7.36 -0.75 -33.05
C ASP A 76 8.61 -0.57 -33.92
N ALA A 77 9.46 0.40 -33.55
CA ALA A 77 10.63 0.80 -34.32
C ALA A 77 11.77 -0.25 -34.31
N GLY A 78 11.65 -1.32 -33.50
CA GLY A 78 12.59 -2.45 -33.49
C GLY A 78 14.03 -2.15 -33.07
N SER A 79 14.37 -0.90 -32.75
CA SER A 79 15.76 -0.45 -32.62
C SER A 79 16.49 -0.93 -31.36
N ASN A 80 15.76 -1.39 -30.33
CA ASN A 80 16.31 -1.88 -29.07
C ASN A 80 15.74 -3.26 -28.69
N LYS A 81 15.56 -4.14 -29.68
CA LYS A 81 15.10 -5.52 -29.42
C LYS A 81 16.26 -6.45 -29.17
N VAL A 82 16.06 -7.39 -28.26
CA VAL A 82 17.07 -8.36 -27.83
C VAL A 82 16.44 -9.75 -27.71
N ARG A 83 17.26 -10.79 -27.81
CA ARG A 83 16.83 -12.20 -27.74
C ARG A 83 17.04 -12.83 -26.37
N GLY A 84 17.82 -12.21 -25.49
CA GLY A 84 18.03 -12.73 -24.16
C GLY A 84 19.06 -11.94 -23.39
N GLN A 85 18.95 -11.98 -22.06
CA GLN A 85 19.84 -11.26 -21.18
C GLN A 85 20.06 -12.05 -19.88
N VAL A 86 21.19 -11.77 -19.23
CA VAL A 86 21.40 -12.09 -17.81
C VAL A 86 21.40 -10.78 -17.03
N LEU A 87 20.56 -10.71 -16.01
CA LEU A 87 20.40 -9.53 -15.15
C LEU A 87 20.84 -9.84 -13.73
N TYR A 88 21.58 -8.90 -13.14
CA TYR A 88 21.86 -8.84 -11.71
C TYR A 88 20.83 -7.93 -11.05
N VAL A 89 20.08 -8.44 -10.08
CA VAL A 89 19.03 -7.65 -9.40
C VAL A 89 19.31 -7.61 -7.90
N PRO A 90 19.65 -6.45 -7.33
CA PRO A 90 19.92 -6.33 -5.90
C PRO A 90 18.69 -6.68 -5.04
N ILE A 91 18.91 -7.35 -3.91
CA ILE A 91 17.93 -7.59 -2.85
C ILE A 91 18.53 -7.15 -1.53
N TYR A 92 17.76 -6.38 -0.77
CA TYR A 92 18.13 -5.96 0.58
C TYR A 92 17.17 -6.67 1.53
N SER A 93 17.60 -7.83 2.05
CA SER A 93 16.82 -8.63 3.02
C SER A 93 16.88 -8.03 4.42
N ASN A 94 17.93 -7.27 4.71
CA ASN A 94 18.04 -6.41 5.88
C ASN A 94 18.83 -5.15 5.51
N ILE A 95 18.52 -4.04 6.17
CA ILE A 95 19.23 -2.77 6.01
C ILE A 95 19.61 -2.20 7.37
N PRO A 96 20.72 -1.45 7.46
CA PRO A 96 21.11 -0.83 8.72
C PRO A 96 20.15 0.32 9.10
N ASP A 97 19.65 0.28 10.33
CA ASP A 97 18.95 1.37 11.01
C ASP A 97 19.91 2.14 11.94
N LYS A 98 19.40 3.21 12.57
CA LYS A 98 20.08 3.97 13.62
C LYS A 98 20.64 3.01 14.68
N ASN A 99 21.92 3.18 15.00
CA ASN A 99 22.71 2.34 15.92
C ASN A 99 23.13 0.96 15.37
N ASN A 100 23.23 0.78 14.05
CA ASN A 100 23.64 -0.48 13.39
C ASN A 100 22.72 -1.67 13.70
N LYS A 101 21.49 -1.42 14.16
CA LYS A 101 20.48 -2.48 14.25
C LYS A 101 20.04 -2.84 12.83
N GLN A 102 19.96 -4.12 12.51
CA GLN A 102 19.40 -4.57 11.24
C GLN A 102 17.87 -4.42 11.25
N PHE A 103 17.35 -3.91 10.15
CA PHE A 103 15.93 -3.80 9.88
C PHE A 103 15.58 -4.76 8.74
N ASP A 104 14.89 -5.84 9.08
CA ASP A 104 14.61 -6.94 8.16
C ASP A 104 13.49 -6.56 7.18
N LEU A 105 13.60 -6.99 5.94
CA LEU A 105 12.70 -6.67 4.84
C LEU A 105 12.28 -7.98 4.17
N SER A 106 10.99 -8.10 3.87
CA SER A 106 10.57 -9.03 2.82
C SER A 106 10.88 -8.40 1.46
N ALA A 107 11.05 -9.24 0.45
CA ALA A 107 11.28 -8.75 -0.91
C ALA A 107 10.64 -9.67 -1.93
N PHE A 108 10.38 -9.16 -3.12
CA PHE A 108 10.13 -9.99 -4.28
C PHE A 108 10.75 -9.39 -5.53
N ILE A 109 11.09 -10.26 -6.47
CA ILE A 109 11.38 -9.86 -7.84
C ILE A 109 10.09 -9.93 -8.65
N ALA A 110 9.82 -8.91 -9.45
CA ALA A 110 8.80 -8.92 -10.49
C ALA A 110 9.48 -8.96 -11.87
N ILE A 111 9.02 -9.86 -12.73
CA ILE A 111 9.45 -10.00 -14.12
C ILE A 111 8.22 -9.80 -14.99
N HIS A 112 8.25 -8.77 -15.84
CA HIS A 112 7.18 -8.43 -16.76
C HIS A 112 7.68 -8.56 -18.20
N ASN A 113 7.03 -9.42 -18.99
CA ASN A 113 7.23 -9.41 -20.43
C ASN A 113 6.57 -8.15 -21.00
N THR A 114 7.36 -7.23 -21.53
CA THR A 114 6.87 -5.96 -22.10
C THR A 114 6.52 -6.08 -23.58
N ASP A 115 6.85 -7.20 -24.23
CA ASP A 115 6.51 -7.43 -25.63
C ASP A 115 5.01 -7.72 -25.77
N LEU A 116 4.41 -7.10 -26.79
CA LEU A 116 2.97 -7.14 -27.04
C LEU A 116 2.53 -8.42 -27.76
N LYS A 117 3.46 -9.20 -28.31
CA LYS A 117 3.15 -10.30 -29.24
C LYS A 117 3.92 -11.58 -28.95
N THR A 118 5.15 -11.46 -28.49
CA THR A 118 6.07 -12.59 -28.38
C THR A 118 6.27 -13.00 -26.92
N PRO A 119 6.15 -14.29 -26.59
CA PRO A 119 6.49 -14.78 -25.26
C PRO A 119 8.01 -14.79 -25.04
N ILE A 120 8.43 -14.71 -23.78
CA ILE A 120 9.81 -14.96 -23.34
C ILE A 120 9.86 -16.23 -22.49
N LYS A 121 11.04 -16.81 -22.32
CA LYS A 121 11.30 -17.95 -21.44
C LYS A 121 12.27 -17.51 -20.35
N ILE A 122 11.88 -17.66 -19.09
CA ILE A 122 12.78 -17.49 -17.95
C ILE A 122 13.49 -18.82 -17.75
N THR A 123 14.81 -18.84 -17.85
CA THR A 123 15.62 -20.07 -17.85
C THR A 123 16.33 -20.27 -16.51
N LYS A 124 16.71 -19.17 -15.83
CA LYS A 124 17.34 -19.20 -14.50
C LYS A 124 16.83 -18.09 -13.59
N VAL A 125 16.65 -18.44 -12.32
CA VAL A 125 16.35 -17.51 -11.23
C VAL A 125 17.12 -17.98 -10.00
N LEU A 126 18.32 -17.43 -9.83
CA LEU A 126 19.28 -17.82 -8.80
C LEU A 126 19.39 -16.71 -7.77
N PHE A 127 19.35 -17.05 -6.49
CA PHE A 127 19.46 -16.12 -5.36
C PHE A 127 20.75 -16.36 -4.60
N PHE A 128 21.52 -15.28 -4.39
CA PHE A 128 22.81 -15.28 -3.72
C PHE A 128 22.79 -14.43 -2.46
N ASN A 129 23.55 -14.83 -1.45
CA ASN A 129 23.76 -14.06 -0.23
C ASN A 129 24.80 -12.94 -0.43
N ASN A 130 25.03 -12.17 0.64
CA ASN A 130 25.98 -11.07 0.68
C ASN A 130 27.42 -11.46 0.30
N ASP A 131 27.81 -12.72 0.53
CA ASP A 131 29.14 -13.23 0.24
C ASP A 131 29.26 -13.83 -1.18
N GLY A 132 28.17 -13.80 -1.95
CA GLY A 132 28.12 -14.31 -3.32
C GLY A 132 27.91 -15.82 -3.40
N GLU A 133 27.45 -16.45 -2.32
CA GLU A 133 27.14 -17.88 -2.29
C GLU A 133 25.71 -18.12 -2.77
N LEU A 134 25.51 -19.17 -3.59
CA LEU A 134 24.19 -19.55 -4.07
C LEU A 134 23.35 -20.09 -2.91
N VAL A 135 22.28 -19.38 -2.56
CA VAL A 135 21.34 -19.76 -1.50
C VAL A 135 20.22 -20.62 -2.06
N LYS A 136 19.66 -20.23 -3.21
CA LYS A 136 18.47 -20.90 -3.78
C LYS A 136 18.36 -20.72 -5.29
N GLU A 137 17.94 -21.78 -5.96
CA GLU A 137 17.41 -21.74 -7.33
C GLU A 137 15.88 -21.85 -7.26
N PHE A 138 15.17 -20.91 -7.89
CA PHE A 138 13.71 -20.78 -7.75
C PHE A 138 12.91 -21.54 -8.80
N ILE A 139 13.54 -21.94 -9.90
CA ILE A 139 12.91 -22.71 -10.98
C ILE A 139 13.82 -23.88 -11.35
N ASP A 140 13.23 -25.05 -11.58
CA ASP A 140 13.89 -26.28 -11.99
C ASP A 140 13.83 -26.52 -13.51
N ALA A 141 12.89 -25.86 -14.19
CA ALA A 141 12.69 -25.90 -15.63
C ALA A 141 12.36 -24.51 -16.20
N GLU A 142 12.54 -24.36 -17.51
CA GLU A 142 12.21 -23.11 -18.21
C GLU A 142 10.73 -22.76 -18.05
N ARG A 143 10.46 -21.49 -17.74
CA ARG A 143 9.11 -20.98 -17.57
C ARG A 143 8.77 -19.98 -18.67
N SER A 144 7.80 -20.33 -19.51
CA SER A 144 7.26 -19.41 -20.52
C SER A 144 6.43 -18.30 -19.87
N LEU A 145 6.67 -17.07 -20.29
CA LEU A 145 5.93 -15.88 -19.92
C LEU A 145 5.33 -15.27 -21.18
N GLY A 146 4.00 -15.37 -21.30
CA GLY A 146 3.25 -14.86 -22.45
C GLY A 146 3.43 -13.35 -22.66
N PRO A 147 3.01 -12.82 -23.82
CA PRO A 147 3.00 -11.38 -24.07
C PRO A 147 2.25 -10.64 -22.96
N LEU A 148 2.82 -9.54 -22.47
CA LEU A 148 2.29 -8.77 -21.32
C LEU A 148 2.11 -9.59 -20.02
N GLY A 149 2.64 -10.81 -19.96
CA GLY A 149 2.61 -11.65 -18.77
C GLY A 149 3.59 -11.17 -17.71
N ALA A 150 3.28 -11.48 -16.44
CA ALA A 150 4.19 -11.23 -15.33
C ALA A 150 4.33 -12.46 -14.41
N THR A 151 5.46 -12.58 -13.74
CA THR A 151 5.68 -13.54 -12.66
C THR A 151 6.54 -12.92 -11.56
N ASN A 152 6.53 -13.52 -10.37
CA ASN A 152 7.29 -13.01 -9.24
C ASN A 152 7.89 -14.14 -8.39
N PHE A 153 8.96 -13.79 -7.67
CA PHE A 153 9.66 -14.69 -6.76
C PHE A 153 9.86 -13.97 -5.42
N TYR A 154 9.33 -14.56 -4.35
CA TYR A 154 9.25 -13.95 -3.02
C TYR A 154 10.35 -14.46 -2.09
N ILE A 155 10.91 -13.52 -1.32
CA ILE A 155 11.83 -13.72 -0.20
C ILE A 155 11.12 -13.30 1.09
N PRO A 156 10.95 -14.20 2.07
CA PRO A 156 10.31 -13.88 3.33
C PRO A 156 11.17 -12.93 4.17
N GLN A 157 10.54 -12.16 5.04
CA GLN A 157 11.24 -11.27 5.98
C GLN A 157 12.19 -12.00 6.95
N SER A 158 11.97 -13.30 7.18
CA SER A 158 12.88 -14.13 7.98
C SER A 158 14.22 -14.42 7.31
N ASP A 159 14.37 -14.08 6.02
CA ASP A 159 15.63 -14.22 5.31
C ASP A 159 16.64 -13.17 5.78
N GLN A 160 17.87 -13.61 6.07
CA GLN A 160 18.95 -12.75 6.56
C GLN A 160 20.16 -12.75 5.63
N SER A 161 19.93 -12.90 4.32
CA SER A 161 21.00 -12.98 3.31
C SER A 161 21.84 -11.70 3.18
N GLY A 162 21.45 -10.61 3.84
CA GLY A 162 22.23 -9.38 3.96
C GLY A 162 21.78 -8.25 3.04
N THR A 163 22.54 -7.15 3.10
CA THR A 163 22.42 -5.96 2.24
C THR A 163 23.00 -6.16 0.82
N GLY A 164 23.84 -7.18 0.62
CA GLY A 164 24.46 -7.51 -0.67
C GLY A 164 23.80 -8.67 -1.39
N ALA A 165 22.69 -9.21 -0.85
CA ALA A 165 21.96 -10.29 -1.49
C ALA A 165 21.47 -9.86 -2.89
N ASN A 166 21.32 -10.83 -3.79
CA ASN A 166 20.98 -10.52 -5.16
C ASN A 166 20.38 -11.72 -5.89
N PHE A 167 19.68 -11.42 -6.98
CA PHE A 167 19.30 -12.41 -7.97
C PHE A 167 20.16 -12.32 -9.23
N LEU A 168 20.50 -13.48 -9.79
CA LEU A 168 20.84 -13.61 -11.21
C LEU A 168 19.65 -14.22 -11.94
N ILE A 169 19.16 -13.49 -12.94
CA ILE A 169 18.01 -13.89 -13.74
C ILE A 169 18.45 -14.00 -15.19
N GLU A 170 18.17 -15.14 -15.79
CA GLU A 170 18.37 -15.36 -17.22
C GLU A 170 17.03 -15.55 -17.89
N TRP A 171 16.86 -14.88 -19.02
CA TRP A 171 15.72 -15.07 -19.90
C TRP A 171 16.18 -15.08 -21.36
N ILE A 172 15.42 -15.79 -22.18
CA ILE A 172 15.61 -15.89 -23.63
C ILE A 172 14.28 -15.76 -24.37
N ALA A 173 14.34 -15.47 -25.67
CA ALA A 173 13.23 -15.45 -26.60
C ALA A 173 13.68 -16.04 -27.94
N ASP A 174 12.76 -16.69 -28.64
CA ASP A 174 13.08 -17.36 -29.91
C ASP A 174 13.33 -16.34 -31.05
N ILE A 175 12.78 -15.13 -30.93
CA ILE A 175 13.01 -13.99 -31.82
C ILE A 175 13.29 -12.72 -30.99
N PRO A 176 13.88 -11.65 -31.57
CA PRO A 176 14.11 -10.41 -30.84
C PRO A 176 12.79 -9.81 -30.32
N VAL A 177 12.78 -9.43 -29.04
CA VAL A 177 11.63 -8.85 -28.33
C VAL A 177 12.01 -7.55 -27.64
N SER A 178 10.99 -6.79 -27.19
CA SER A 178 11.21 -5.71 -26.23
C SER A 178 11.81 -6.24 -24.93
N GLU A 179 12.77 -5.51 -24.36
CA GLU A 179 13.40 -5.88 -23.08
C GLU A 179 12.34 -6.01 -21.97
N PRO A 180 12.29 -7.13 -21.23
CA PRO A 180 11.39 -7.28 -20.10
C PRO A 180 11.75 -6.32 -18.97
N LEU A 181 10.75 -5.88 -18.22
CA LEU A 181 10.96 -5.11 -17.00
C LEU A 181 11.21 -6.09 -15.85
N ILE A 182 12.41 -6.01 -15.27
CA ILE A 182 12.80 -6.82 -14.12
C ILE A 182 13.23 -5.91 -12.98
N GLU A 183 12.50 -5.96 -11.88
CA GLU A 183 12.72 -5.14 -10.72
C GLU A 183 12.51 -5.92 -9.43
N SER A 184 13.18 -5.46 -8.39
CA SER A 184 12.97 -5.93 -7.03
C SER A 184 12.17 -4.89 -6.26
N VAL A 185 11.29 -5.36 -5.39
CA VAL A 185 10.53 -4.54 -4.46
C VAL A 185 10.81 -5.07 -3.05
N MET A 186 11.29 -4.19 -2.18
CA MET A 186 11.51 -4.49 -0.76
C MET A 186 10.42 -3.82 0.04
N LEU A 187 9.95 -4.50 1.09
CA LEU A 187 8.92 -3.99 1.97
C LEU A 187 9.04 -4.57 3.38
N ASN A 188 8.81 -3.70 4.36
CA ASN A 188 8.45 -4.09 5.71
C ASN A 188 7.34 -3.14 6.16
N ILE A 189 6.26 -3.72 6.68
CA ILE A 189 5.10 -3.02 7.20
C ILE A 189 4.88 -3.51 8.63
N GLU A 190 5.51 -2.85 9.59
CA GLU A 190 5.42 -3.17 11.02
C GLU A 190 4.83 -2.00 11.81
N GLY A 191 3.64 -2.21 12.39
CA GLY A 191 2.94 -1.19 13.17
C GLY A 191 2.67 0.08 12.36
N ASN A 192 3.07 1.24 12.90
CA ASN A 192 2.90 2.55 12.25
C ASN A 192 4.11 2.99 11.41
N ARG A 193 5.07 2.09 11.15
CA ARG A 193 6.26 2.39 10.35
C ARG A 193 6.33 1.37 9.22
N GLY A 194 6.10 1.84 7.99
CA GLY A 194 6.27 1.06 6.79
C GLY A 194 7.32 1.70 5.90
N ILE A 195 8.21 0.90 5.34
CA ILE A 195 9.09 1.32 4.25
C ILE A 195 8.92 0.37 3.07
N SER A 196 8.98 0.94 1.87
CA SER A 196 9.12 0.17 0.65
C SER A 196 9.91 0.97 -0.36
N PHE A 197 10.72 0.26 -1.15
CA PHE A 197 11.50 0.83 -2.22
C PHE A 197 11.75 -0.23 -3.28
N LEU A 198 12.11 0.25 -4.47
CA LEU A 198 12.40 -0.58 -5.63
C LEU A 198 13.87 -0.50 -5.98
N SER A 199 14.41 -1.58 -6.54
CA SER A 199 15.73 -1.59 -7.17
C SER A 199 15.63 -2.29 -8.53
N ARG A 200 16.24 -1.67 -9.55
CA ARG A 200 16.18 -2.15 -10.94
C ARG A 200 17.24 -3.21 -11.19
N GLY A 201 16.90 -4.19 -12.03
CA GLY A 201 17.89 -5.11 -12.57
C GLY A 201 18.91 -4.39 -13.46
N LYS A 202 20.17 -4.83 -13.37
CA LYS A 202 21.25 -4.40 -14.26
C LYS A 202 21.57 -5.52 -15.23
N VAL A 203 21.46 -5.25 -16.52
CA VAL A 203 21.91 -6.17 -17.57
C VAL A 203 23.44 -6.33 -17.47
N ILE A 204 23.91 -7.57 -17.35
CA ILE A 204 25.34 -7.90 -17.30
C ILE A 204 25.80 -8.71 -18.51
N ARG A 205 24.87 -9.35 -19.23
CA ARG A 205 25.10 -10.05 -20.50
C ARG A 205 23.86 -9.91 -21.38
N GLU A 206 24.05 -9.86 -22.69
CA GLU A 206 22.99 -9.66 -23.67
C GLU A 206 23.27 -10.43 -24.97
N ILE A 207 22.20 -10.92 -25.59
CA ILE A 207 22.16 -11.49 -26.93
C ILE A 207 21.14 -10.69 -27.75
N ARG A 208 21.55 -10.18 -28.92
CA ARG A 208 20.67 -9.42 -29.82
C ARG A 208 20.05 -10.27 -30.92
#